data_AF-A0A5E5P599-F1
#
_entry.id   AF-A0A5E5P599-F1
#
_cell.length_a   1.000
_cell.length_b   1.000
_cell.length_c   1.000
_cell.angle_alpha   90.00
_cell.angle_beta   90.00
_cell.angle_gamma   90.00
#
_symmetry.space_group_name_H-M   'P 1'
#
loop_
_entity.id
_entity.type
_entity.pdbx_description
1 polymer ?
#
loop_
_entity_poly.entity_id
_entity_poly.type
_entity_poly.pdbx_seq_one_letter_code
_entity_poly.pdbx_strand_id
1 'polypeptide(L)' 'MHKPMSAATLKARAESMVQRELKRCEAVLGPAGWAQHGEWVTALVVTSAKEWLVTSARKGAM' A
#
# COMPACT_ATOMS: atom_id res chain seq x y z
N MET A 1 10.69 24.61 2.73
CA MET A 1 11.49 23.48 2.20
C MET A 1 10.95 22.19 2.79
N HIS A 2 10.25 21.36 2.00
CA HIS A 2 10.00 19.98 2.42
C HIS A 2 11.32 19.22 2.34
N LYS A 3 11.79 18.72 3.49
CA LYS A 3 12.96 17.84 3.52
C LYS A 3 12.56 16.53 2.82
N PRO A 4 13.28 16.08 1.78
CA PRO A 4 12.93 14.86 1.07
C PRO A 4 12.94 13.69 2.06
N MET A 5 11.88 12.88 2.04
CA MET A 5 11.84 11.68 2.87
C MET A 5 12.93 10.71 2.42
N SER A 6 13.64 10.10 3.37
CA SER A 6 14.60 9.05 3.01
C SER A 6 13.86 7.86 2.38
N ALA A 7 14.53 7.12 1.49
CA ALA A 7 13.96 5.93 0.87
C ALA A 7 13.45 4.91 1.92
N ALA A 8 14.15 4.78 3.05
CA ALA A 8 13.74 3.91 4.16
C ALA A 8 12.44 4.39 4.83
N THR A 9 12.32 5.70 5.10
CA THR A 9 11.11 6.29 5.69
C THR A 9 9.92 6.17 4.73
N LEU A 10 10.16 6.35 3.43
CA LEU A 10 9.14 6.21 2.40
C LEU A 10 8.65 4.76 2.28
N LYS A 11 9.58 3.80 2.28
CA LYS A 11 9.25 2.37 2.30
C LYS A 11 8.40 2.02 3.52
N ALA A 12 8.82 2.42 4.72
CA ALA A 12 8.07 2.15 5.95
C ALA A 12 6.66 2.76 5.92
N ARG A 13 6.51 3.98 5.37
CA ARG A 13 5.20 4.61 5.18
C ARG A 13 4.32 3.82 4.22
N ALA A 14 4.87 3.41 3.07
CA ALA A 14 4.15 2.62 2.07
C ALA A 14 3.72 1.26 2.63
N GLU A 15 4.61 0.58 3.35
CA GLU A 15 4.29 -0.69 4.04
C GLU A 15 3.15 -0.51 5.05
N SER A 16 3.20 0.55 5.87
CA SER A 16 2.12 0.86 6.80
C SER A 16 0.78 1.13 6.09
N MET A 17 0.80 1.78 4.93
CA MET A 17 -0.39 2.01 4.11
C MET A 17 -0.95 0.71 3.55
N VAL A 18 -0.09 -0.14 2.98
CA VAL A 18 -0.48 -1.47 2.47
C VAL A 18 -1.10 -2.30 3.58
N GLN A 19 -0.45 -2.42 4.73
CA GLN A 19 -0.95 -3.22 5.85
C GLN A 19 -2.30 -2.73 6.38
N ARG A 20 -2.51 -1.41 6.44
CA ARG A 20 -3.83 -0.86 6.82
C ARG A 20 -4.91 -1.24 5.82
N GLU A 21 -4.59 -1.21 4.53
CA GLU A 21 -5.57 -1.54 3.49
C GLU A 21 -5.88 -3.04 3.46
N LEU A 22 -4.87 -3.90 3.58
CA LEU A 22 -5.09 -5.36 3.66
C LEU A 22 -5.99 -5.72 4.85
N LYS A 23 -5.77 -5.11 6.02
CA LYS A 23 -6.65 -5.31 7.20
C LYS A 23 -8.09 -4.89 6.93
N ARG A 24 -8.30 -3.80 6.18
CA ARG A 24 -9.65 -3.35 5.80
C ARG A 24 -10.29 -4.34 4.83
N CYS A 25 -9.56 -4.78 3.81
CA CYS A 25 -10.06 -5.76 2.85
C CYS A 25 -10.41 -7.09 3.52
N GLU A 26 -9.53 -7.58 4.41
CA GLU A 26 -9.78 -8.78 5.20
C GLU A 26 -11.03 -8.65 6.07
N ALA A 27 -11.21 -7.52 6.75
CA ALA A 27 -12.40 -7.25 7.56
C ALA A 27 -13.69 -7.20 6.72
N VAL A 28 -13.64 -6.66 5.50
CA VAL A 28 -14.79 -6.56 4.60
C VAL A 28 -15.15 -7.90 3.96
N LEU A 29 -14.14 -8.67 3.53
CA LEU A 29 -14.34 -9.97 2.89
C LEU A 29 -14.71 -11.07 3.90
N GLY A 30 -14.30 -10.90 5.17
CA GLY A 30 -14.41 -11.92 6.19
C GLY A 30 -13.48 -13.13 5.92
N PRO A 31 -13.42 -14.10 6.85
CA PRO A 31 -12.43 -15.18 6.79
C PRO A 31 -12.52 -16.05 5.53
N ALA A 32 -13.74 -16.40 5.10
CA ALA A 32 -13.94 -17.25 3.92
C ALA A 32 -13.59 -16.52 2.61
N GLY A 33 -14.03 -15.27 2.47
CA GLY A 33 -13.70 -14.44 1.31
C GLY A 33 -12.20 -14.14 1.25
N TRP A 34 -11.57 -13.89 2.41
CA TRP A 34 -10.12 -13.69 2.49
C TRP A 34 -9.33 -14.96 2.14
N ALA A 35 -9.77 -16.14 2.59
CA ALA A 35 -9.12 -17.40 2.22
C ALA A 35 -9.17 -17.65 0.70
N GLN A 36 -10.25 -17.25 0.03
CA GLN A 36 -10.42 -17.43 -1.42
C GLN A 36 -9.71 -16.35 -2.26
N HIS A 37 -9.67 -15.11 -1.78
CA HIS A 37 -9.25 -13.95 -2.59
C HIS A 37 -8.03 -13.18 -2.05
N GLY A 38 -7.58 -13.49 -0.83
CA GLY A 38 -6.58 -12.70 -0.11
C GLY A 38 -5.26 -12.54 -0.85
N GLU A 39 -4.81 -13.58 -1.56
CA GLU A 39 -3.60 -13.51 -2.39
C GLU A 39 -3.76 -12.48 -3.52
N TRP A 40 -4.86 -12.57 -4.28
CA TRP A 40 -5.16 -11.65 -5.38
C TRP A 40 -5.34 -10.21 -4.88
N VAL A 41 -6.07 -10.01 -3.77
CA VAL A 41 -6.24 -8.69 -3.14
C VAL A 41 -4.88 -8.13 -2.71
N THR A 42 -4.02 -8.96 -2.12
CA THR A 42 -2.69 -8.53 -1.69
C THR A 42 -1.85 -8.05 -2.87
N ALA A 43 -1.85 -8.79 -3.99
CA ALA A 43 -1.14 -8.41 -5.20
C ALA A 43 -1.63 -7.05 -5.76
N LEU A 44 -2.95 -6.82 -5.75
CA LEU A 44 -3.53 -5.56 -6.21
C LEU A 44 -3.18 -4.38 -5.32
N VAL A 45 -3.28 -4.54 -4.00
CA VAL A 45 -2.94 -3.48 -3.04
C VAL A 45 -1.46 -3.11 -3.15
N VAL A 46 -0.56 -4.10 -3.25
CA VAL A 46 0.88 -3.85 -3.41
C VAL A 46 1.19 -3.16 -4.74
N THR A 47 0.55 -3.59 -5.84
CA THR A 47 0.72 -2.95 -7.16
C THR A 47 0.27 -1.48 -7.12
N SER A 48 -0.90 -1.21 -6.56
CA SER A 48 -1.45 0.14 -6.41
C SER A 48 -0.53 1.04 -5.56
N ALA A 49 0.05 0.49 -4.49
CA ALA A 49 1.00 1.23 -3.65
C ALA A 49 2.28 1.61 -4.42
N LYS A 50 2.80 0.71 -5.27
CA LYS A 50 3.95 1.00 -6.14
C LYS A 50 3.62 2.09 -7.17
N GLU A 51 2.46 2.02 -7.81
CA GLU A 51 2.01 3.04 -8.77
C GLU A 51 1.83 4.41 -8.11
N TRP A 52 1.28 4.45 -6.89
CA TRP A 52 1.15 5.67 -6.11
C TRP A 52 2.51 6.28 -5.77
N LEU A 53 3.50 5.47 -5.38
CA LEU A 53 4.86 5.93 -5.11
C LEU A 53 5.49 6.59 -6.35
N VAL A 54 5.41 5.91 -7.51
CA VAL A 54 5.93 6.44 -8.78
C VAL A 54 5.24 7.75 -9.15
N THR A 55 3.92 7.80 -9.02
CA THR A 55 3.13 9.00 -9.36
C THR A 55 3.43 10.16 -8.41
N SER A 56 3.57 9.89 -7.12
CA SER A 56 3.85 10.91 -6.10
C SER A 56 5.26 11.49 -6.25
N ALA A 57 6.25 10.66 -6.57
CA ALA A 57 7.60 11.10 -6.90
C ALA A 57 7.61 12.03 -8.13
N ARG A 58 6.88 11.68 -9.20
CA ARG A 58 6.75 12.52 -10.40
C ARG A 58 6.10 13.87 -10.14
N LYS A 59 5.20 13.95 -9.16
CA LYS A 59 4.47 15.18 -8.80
C LYS A 59 5.21 16.05 -7.76
N GLY A 60 6.40 15.65 -7.31
CA GLY A 60 7.13 16.36 -6.26
C GLY A 60 6.43 16.33 -4.90
N ALA A 61 5.47 15.41 -4.70
CA ALA A 61 4.75 15.23 -3.45
C ALA A 61 5.52 14.35 -2.44
N MET A 62 6.76 13.97 -2.79
CA MET A 62 7.68 13.13 -2.02
C MET A 62 9.11 13.68 -2.09
#